data_AF-A0A091ED84-F1
#
_entry.id   AF-A0A091ED84-F1
#
_cell.length_a   1.000
_cell.length_b   1.000
_cell.length_c   1.000
_cell.angle_alpha   90.00
_cell.angle_beta   90.00
_cell.angle_gamma   90.00
#
_symmetry.space_group_name_H-M   'P 1'
#
loop_
_entity.id
_entity.type
_entity.pdbx_description
1 polymer ?
#
loop_
_entity_poly.entity_id
_entity_poly.type
_entity_poly.pdbx_seq_one_letter_code
_entity_poly.pdbx_strand_id
1 'polypeptide(L)'
;WTNGINEASKMALLAWEKETGIELVQINGQRRYGGPPPGWVGGPPPAGTEVYIARLPQDIYENTLIPLFESVGKLYEFRLMMTFSGLNRGFAYARYTS
;
A
#
# COMPACT_ATOMS: atom_id res chain seq x y z
N TRP A 1 -8.29 22.31 -11.38
CA TRP A 1 -7.05 22.57 -10.61
C TRP A 1 -6.64 21.36 -9.75
N THR A 2 -6.62 20.14 -10.30
CA THR A 2 -6.20 18.92 -9.55
C THR A 2 -5.53 17.86 -10.45
N ASN A 3 -5.68 17.93 -11.78
CA ASN A 3 -5.18 16.88 -12.68
C ASN A 3 -3.65 16.80 -12.76
N GLY A 4 -2.93 17.92 -12.64
CA GLY A 4 -1.46 17.93 -12.75
C GLY A 4 -0.73 17.30 -11.56
N ILE A 5 -1.28 17.45 -10.35
CA ILE A 5 -0.70 16.87 -9.12
C ILE A 5 -0.81 15.34 -9.15
N ASN A 6 -1.93 14.83 -9.68
CA ASN A 6 -2.17 13.40 -9.79
C ASN A 6 -1.17 12.70 -10.74
N GLU A 7 -0.80 13.34 -11.86
CA GLU A 7 0.15 12.74 -12.81
C GLU A 7 1.57 12.63 -12.25
N ALA A 8 2.06 13.64 -11.55
CA ALA A 8 3.38 13.57 -10.91
C ALA A 8 3.45 12.44 -9.87
N SER A 9 2.42 12.31 -9.02
CA SER A 9 2.35 11.26 -7.99
C SER A 9 2.23 9.86 -8.61
N LYS A 10 1.45 9.69 -9.69
CA LYS A 10 1.39 8.43 -10.44
C LYS A 10 2.72 8.06 -11.08
N MET A 11 3.41 9.03 -11.69
CA MET A 11 4.72 8.80 -12.30
C MET A 11 5.75 8.39 -11.24
N ALA A 12 5.70 8.99 -10.05
CA ALA A 12 6.53 8.61 -8.92
C ALA A 12 6.22 7.17 -8.43
N LEU A 13 4.94 6.78 -8.41
CA LEU A 13 4.55 5.40 -8.10
C LEU A 13 5.13 4.40 -9.11
N LEU A 14 4.96 4.64 -10.42
CA LEU A 14 5.46 3.75 -11.46
C LEU A 14 6.99 3.63 -11.44
N ALA A 15 7.69 4.74 -11.19
CA ALA A 15 9.14 4.73 -11.03
C ALA A 15 9.57 3.88 -9.83
N TRP A 16 8.87 4.02 -8.70
CA TRP A 16 9.14 3.27 -7.47
C TRP A 16 8.88 1.76 -7.62
N GLU A 17 7.79 1.36 -8.28
CA GLU A 17 7.52 -0.06 -8.59
C GLU A 17 8.65 -0.67 -9.44
N LYS A 18 9.10 0.07 -10.46
CA LYS A 18 10.20 -0.36 -11.32
C LYS A 18 11.53 -0.48 -10.58
N GLU A 19 11.84 0.47 -9.68
CA GLU A 19 13.08 0.50 -8.92
C GLU A 19 13.13 -0.61 -7.85
N THR A 20 12.05 -0.79 -7.12
CA THR A 20 11.97 -1.75 -6.01
C THR A 20 11.68 -3.17 -6.48
N GLY A 21 11.12 -3.33 -7.69
CA GLY A 21 10.61 -4.62 -8.17
C GLY A 21 9.38 -5.11 -7.40
N ILE A 22 8.74 -4.23 -6.62
CA ILE A 22 7.52 -4.56 -5.88
C ILE A 22 6.36 -4.66 -6.86
N GLU A 23 5.63 -5.77 -6.79
CA GLU A 23 4.41 -5.97 -7.55
C GLU A 23 3.19 -5.61 -6.68
N LEU A 24 2.42 -4.62 -7.12
CA LEU A 24 1.14 -4.26 -6.51
C LEU A 24 0.00 -4.95 -7.24
N VAL A 25 -0.80 -5.73 -6.50
CA VAL A 25 -1.92 -6.49 -7.09
C VAL A 25 -3.25 -5.83 -6.73
N GLN A 26 -4.04 -5.49 -7.74
CA GLN A 26 -5.37 -4.92 -7.54
C GLN A 26 -6.47 -6.00 -7.57
N ILE A 27 -7.15 -6.22 -6.45
CA ILE A 27 -8.24 -7.21 -6.29
C ILE A 27 -9.43 -6.57 -5.59
N ASN A 28 -10.62 -6.64 -6.20
CA ASN A 28 -11.89 -6.20 -5.58
C ASN A 28 -11.85 -4.78 -4.98
N GLY A 29 -11.19 -3.84 -5.67
CA GLY A 29 -11.05 -2.45 -5.20
C GLY A 29 -10.04 -2.29 -4.07
N GLN A 30 -9.09 -3.21 -3.91
CA GLN A 30 -7.95 -3.09 -3.01
C GLN A 30 -6.67 -3.18 -3.83
N ARG A 31 -5.74 -2.25 -3.65
CA ARG A 31 -4.39 -2.36 -4.16
C ARG A 31 -3.51 -2.89 -3.03
N ARG A 32 -3.03 -4.11 -3.23
CA ARG A 32 -2.38 -4.92 -2.20
C ARG A 32 -0.88 -4.92 -2.43
N TYR A 33 -0.16 -4.59 -1.37
CA TYR A 33 1.24 -4.86 -1.18
C TYR A 33 1.40 -6.02 -0.20
N GLY A 34 2.31 -6.94 -0.50
CA GLY A 34 2.59 -8.09 0.34
C GLY A 34 1.79 -9.35 -0.02
N GLY A 35 1.93 -10.34 0.86
CA GLY A 35 2.30 -11.71 0.49
C GLY A 35 3.61 -12.00 1.24
N PRO A 36 3.91 -13.24 1.68
CA PRO A 36 5.02 -13.48 2.60
C PRO A 36 6.29 -12.78 2.08
N PRO A 37 6.91 -11.85 2.85
CA PRO A 37 8.08 -11.10 2.40
C PRO A 37 9.17 -12.01 1.83
N PRO A 38 10.05 -11.53 0.92
CA PRO A 38 11.15 -12.34 0.44
C PRO A 38 11.94 -12.97 1.60
N GLY A 39 12.05 -14.30 1.61
CA GLY A 39 12.71 -15.05 2.70
C GLY A 39 11.87 -15.24 3.97
N TRP A 40 10.56 -15.00 3.94
CA TRP A 40 9.67 -15.24 5.08
C TRP A 40 9.54 -16.73 5.39
N VAL A 41 9.89 -17.10 6.62
CA VAL A 41 9.72 -18.44 7.18
C VAL A 41 8.78 -18.33 8.36
N GLY A 42 7.54 -18.78 8.18
CA GLY A 42 6.49 -18.70 9.21
C GLY A 42 5.09 -18.62 8.62
N GLY A 43 4.08 -18.75 9.49
CA GLY A 43 2.69 -18.51 9.10
C GLY A 43 2.40 -17.02 8.89
N PRO A 44 1.24 -16.67 8.32
CA PRO A 44 0.77 -15.29 8.31
C PRO A 44 0.57 -14.77 9.74
N PRO A 45 0.63 -13.44 9.97
CA PRO A 45 0.18 -12.84 11.22
C PRO A 45 -1.24 -13.32 11.58
N PRO A 46 -1.57 -13.49 12.88
CA PRO A 46 -2.89 -13.94 13.30
C PRO A 46 -4.02 -13.08 12.73
N ALA A 47 -5.18 -13.69 12.53
CA ALA A 47 -6.36 -12.93 12.13
C ALA A 47 -6.69 -11.85 13.19
N GLY A 48 -7.11 -10.67 12.74
CA GLY A 48 -7.48 -9.56 13.62
C GLY A 48 -6.34 -8.66 14.08
N THR A 49 -5.09 -8.89 13.66
CA THR A 49 -3.95 -8.00 13.97
C THR A 49 -3.80 -6.84 12.96
N GLU A 50 -4.91 -6.42 12.37
CA GLU A 50 -4.93 -5.40 11.31
C GLU A 50 -5.02 -4.01 11.91
N VAL A 51 -4.11 -3.14 11.50
CA VAL A 51 -4.17 -1.71 11.84
C VAL A 51 -5.01 -1.00 10.79
N TYR A 52 -6.09 -0.35 11.24
CA TYR A 52 -6.91 0.51 10.40
C TYR A 52 -6.32 1.92 10.34
N ILE A 53 -6.12 2.42 9.13
CA ILE A 53 -5.53 3.74 8.85
C ILE A 53 -6.59 4.56 8.14
N ALA A 54 -7.03 5.66 8.75
CA ALA A 54 -8.06 6.54 8.21
C ALA A 54 -7.54 7.92 7.86
N ARG A 55 -8.35 8.68 7.11
CA ARG A 55 -8.09 10.07 6.72
C ARG A 55 -6.81 10.23 5.89
N LEU A 56 -6.54 9.27 5.01
CA LEU A 56 -5.48 9.40 4.01
C LEU A 56 -5.89 10.44 2.94
N PRO A 57 -4.98 11.32 2.50
CA PRO A 57 -5.19 12.13 1.30
C PRO A 57 -5.49 11.24 0.10
N GLN A 58 -6.41 11.64 -0.79
CA GLN A 58 -6.87 10.80 -1.90
C GLN A 58 -5.83 10.58 -3.02
N ASP A 59 -4.80 11.42 -3.04
CA ASP A 59 -3.73 11.49 -4.04
C ASP A 59 -2.38 10.96 -3.52
N ILE A 60 -2.36 10.36 -2.32
CA ILE A 60 -1.21 9.63 -1.83
C ILE A 60 -1.25 8.17 -2.30
N TYR A 61 -0.07 7.63 -2.60
CA TYR A 61 0.12 6.32 -3.19
C TYR A 61 1.11 5.47 -2.39
N GLU A 62 1.20 4.21 -2.78
CA GLU A 62 1.97 3.16 -2.12
C GLU A 62 3.47 3.47 -2.02
N ASN A 63 4.04 4.18 -2.99
CA ASN A 63 5.44 4.63 -2.96
C ASN A 63 5.77 5.52 -1.74
N THR A 64 4.78 6.21 -1.18
CA THR A 64 4.94 7.02 0.04
C THR A 64 4.45 6.26 1.27
N LEU A 65 3.31 5.57 1.13
CA LEU A 65 2.66 4.89 2.24
C LEU A 65 3.45 3.67 2.72
N ILE A 66 3.94 2.82 1.82
CA ILE A 66 4.64 1.58 2.18
C ILE A 66 5.91 1.89 2.97
N PRO A 67 6.84 2.75 2.50
CA PRO A 67 8.03 3.08 3.29
C PRO A 67 7.71 3.70 4.65
N LEU A 68 6.65 4.52 4.71
CA LEU A 68 6.20 5.11 5.97
C LEU A 68 5.76 4.04 6.98
N PHE A 69 4.94 3.07 6.56
CA PHE A 69 4.47 2.02 7.46
C PHE A 69 5.56 0.98 7.76
N GLU A 70 6.43 0.67 6.80
CA GLU A 70 7.62 -0.17 7.03
C GLU A 70 8.56 0.42 8.08
N SER A 71 8.60 1.75 8.23
CA SER A 71 9.42 2.40 9.27
C SER A 71 8.96 2.09 10.71
N VAL A 72 7.70 1.69 10.89
CA VAL A 72 7.12 1.31 12.20
C VAL A 72 7.47 -0.13 12.57
N GLY A 73 7.65 -0.99 11.57
CA GLY A 73 7.94 -2.41 11.76
C GLY A 73 7.88 -3.17 10.43
N LYS A 74 8.26 -4.44 10.45
CA LYS A 74 8.28 -5.26 9.24
C LYS A 74 6.86 -5.52 8.74
N LEU A 75 6.50 -4.85 7.65
CA LEU A 75 5.18 -4.86 7.05
C LEU A 75 4.97 -6.19 6.31
N TYR A 76 3.97 -6.96 6.73
CA TYR A 76 3.60 -8.23 6.11
C TYR A 76 2.62 -8.03 4.95
N GLU A 77 1.65 -7.14 5.14
CA GLU A 77 0.64 -6.83 4.13
C GLU A 77 0.16 -5.39 4.30
N PHE A 78 -0.06 -4.71 3.19
CA PHE A 78 -0.71 -3.41 3.15
C PHE A 78 -1.78 -3.40 2.05
N ARG A 79 -2.96 -2.86 2.37
CA ARG A 79 -4.10 -2.82 1.45
C ARG A 79 -4.65 -1.40 1.39
N LEU A 80 -4.39 -0.72 0.28
CA LEU A 80 -4.98 0.58 0.00
C LEU A 80 -6.33 0.39 -0.67
N MET A 81 -7.38 1.00 -0.11
CA MET A 81 -8.72 0.86 -0.65
C MET A 81 -8.91 1.84 -1.80
N MET A 82 -9.39 1.33 -2.94
CA MET A 82 -9.44 2.03 -4.22
C MET A 82 -10.86 2.25 -4.72
N THR A 83 -11.11 3.42 -5.28
CA THR A 83 -12.30 3.68 -6.10
C THR A 83 -12.11 3.09 -7.50
N PHE A 84 -13.20 2.97 -8.26
CA PHE A 84 -13.13 2.59 -9.67
C PHE A 84 -12.43 3.66 -10.53
N SER A 85 -12.37 4.91 -10.07
CA SER A 85 -11.67 6.01 -10.75
C SER A 85 -10.15 6.01 -10.55
N GLY A 86 -9.60 5.05 -9.79
CA GLY A 86 -8.16 4.95 -9.55
C GLY A 86 -7.61 5.87 -8.46
N LEU A 87 -8.50 6.49 -7.67
CA LEU A 87 -8.13 7.22 -6.43
C LEU A 87 -8.29 6.32 -5.22
N ASN A 88 -7.61 6.62 -4.12
CA ASN A 88 -7.83 5.89 -2.88
C ASN A 88 -9.12 6.39 -2.18
N ARG A 89 -9.73 5.53 -1.35
CA ARG A 89 -10.96 5.79 -0.59
C ARG A 89 -10.71 6.54 0.73
N GLY A 90 -9.49 7.02 0.96
CA GLY A 90 -9.09 7.72 2.18
C GLY A 90 -8.75 6.82 3.36
N PHE A 91 -8.61 5.51 3.14
CA PHE A 91 -8.23 4.56 4.20
C PHE A 91 -7.47 3.34 3.66
N ALA A 92 -6.72 2.70 4.56
CA ALA A 92 -5.93 1.51 4.29
C ALA A 92 -5.91 0.56 5.51
N TYR A 93 -5.41 -0.65 5.28
CA TYR A 93 -5.12 -1.64 6.32
C TYR A 93 -3.66 -2.06 6.24
N ALA A 94 -3.02 -2.21 7.39
CA ALA A 94 -1.65 -2.73 7.52
C ALA A 94 -1.61 -3.93 8.46
N ARG A 95 -0.81 -4.93 8.14
CA ARG A 95 -0.45 -6.04 9.04
C ARG A 95 1.06 -6.10 9.15
N TYR A 96 1.56 -6.23 10.37
CA TYR A 96 2.98 -6.38 10.66
C TYR A 96 3.31 -7.83 11.01
N THR A 97 4.56 -8.22 10.79
CA THR A 97 5.10 -9.45 11.36
C THR A 97 5.35 -9.22 12.84
N SER A 98 4.97 -10.19 13.69
CA SER A 98 5.14 -10.15 15.16
C SER A 98 6.56 -9.80 15.59
#